data_AF-A0A7S3MZZ1-F1
#
_entry.id   AF-A0A7S3MZZ1-F1
#
_cell.length_a   1.000
_cell.length_b   1.000
_cell.length_c   1.000
_cell.angle_alpha   90.00
_cell.angle_beta   90.00
_cell.angle_gamma   90.00
#
_symmetry.space_group_name_H-M   'P 1'
#
loop_
_entity.id
_entity.type
_entity.pdbx_description
1 polymer ?
#
loop_
_entity_poly.entity_id
_entity_poly.type
_entity_poly.pdbx_seq_one_letter_code
_entity_poly.pdbx_strand_id
1 'polypeptide(L)'
;MSYAYLFKYIIIGDTGVGKSCLLLQFTDQRFRQQHDLTIGVEFGSRTVKINEKNIKLQIWDTAGQESFKSITRSYYRGAAGALLVYDITRKETFNHLTRWLEEVRQNGNPDIMVMLIGNKADLDSRRQVSTEEGERFAKENGLIFLETSAKTAFNVEQAFLQTSQ
;
A
#
# COMPACT_ATOMS: atom_id res chain seq x y z
N MET A 1 8.48 -20.51 -14.48
CA MET A 1 7.81 -19.53 -15.37
C MET A 1 8.70 -18.32 -15.48
N SER A 2 9.08 -17.93 -16.71
CA SER A 2 9.86 -16.72 -16.98
C SER A 2 8.98 -15.48 -16.82
N TYR A 3 9.48 -14.44 -16.16
CA TYR A 3 8.86 -13.11 -16.11
C TYR A 3 9.72 -12.12 -16.88
N ALA A 4 9.10 -11.16 -17.56
CA ALA A 4 9.79 -10.14 -18.35
C ALA A 4 10.36 -9.04 -17.46
N TYR A 5 9.66 -8.70 -16.38
CA TYR A 5 10.07 -7.65 -15.43
C TYR A 5 9.85 -8.10 -13.99
N LEU A 6 10.65 -7.53 -13.10
CA LEU A 6 10.55 -7.67 -11.65
C LEU A 6 10.37 -6.28 -11.05
N PHE A 7 9.24 -6.04 -10.40
CA PHE A 7 8.98 -4.79 -9.69
C PHE A 7 8.98 -5.02 -8.19
N LYS A 8 9.68 -4.13 -7.48
CA LYS A 8 9.76 -4.11 -6.03
C LYS A 8 8.80 -3.07 -5.47
N TYR A 9 7.85 -3.50 -4.66
CA TYR A 9 6.84 -2.68 -4.02
C TYR A 9 7.00 -2.65 -2.51
N ILE A 10 6.67 -1.53 -1.90
CA ILE A 10 6.55 -1.42 -0.44
C ILE A 10 5.12 -1.04 -0.07
N ILE A 11 4.61 -1.56 1.05
CA ILE A 11 3.35 -1.11 1.63
C ILE A 11 3.66 -0.40 2.93
N ILE A 12 3.27 0.87 3.04
CA ILE A 12 3.57 1.74 4.18
C ILE A 12 2.30 2.43 4.69
N GLY A 13 2.39 2.98 5.90
CA GLY A 13 1.27 3.60 6.60
C GLY A 13 1.16 3.10 8.04
N ASP A 14 0.27 3.71 8.80
CA ASP A 14 0.13 3.47 10.23
C ASP A 14 -0.18 2.02 10.59
N THR A 15 0.00 1.69 11.86
CA THR A 15 -0.42 0.40 12.40
C THR A 15 -1.94 0.23 12.30
N GLY A 16 -2.39 -0.98 11.96
CA GLY A 16 -3.81 -1.32 11.90
C GLY A 16 -4.60 -0.75 10.71
N VAL A 17 -3.95 -0.08 9.75
CA VAL A 17 -4.63 0.40 8.53
C VAL A 17 -4.98 -0.73 7.54
N GLY A 18 -4.39 -1.92 7.73
CA GLY A 18 -4.71 -3.13 6.94
C GLY A 18 -3.71 -3.46 5.83
N LYS A 19 -2.45 -3.03 5.95
CA LYS A 19 -1.37 -3.33 4.98
C LYS A 19 -1.16 -4.82 4.74
N SER A 20 -1.00 -5.60 5.81
CA SER A 20 -0.87 -7.06 5.75
C SER A 20 -2.13 -7.73 5.17
N CYS A 21 -3.32 -7.20 5.48
CA CYS A 21 -4.57 -7.69 4.90
C CYS A 21 -4.61 -7.45 3.38
N LEU A 22 -4.17 -6.29 2.90
CA LEU A 22 -4.10 -5.98 1.48
C LEU A 22 -3.11 -6.88 0.76
N LEU A 23 -1.93 -7.11 1.36
CA LEU A 23 -0.94 -8.05 0.84
C LEU A 23 -1.53 -9.46 0.72
N LEU A 24 -2.09 -9.99 1.82
CA LEU A 24 -2.67 -11.32 1.87
C LEU A 24 -3.84 -11.48 0.90
N GLN A 25 -4.71 -10.47 0.80
CA GLN A 25 -5.83 -10.49 -0.13
C GLN A 25 -5.35 -10.49 -1.58
N PHE A 26 -4.28 -9.76 -1.88
CA PHE A 26 -3.69 -9.74 -3.22
C PHE A 26 -2.94 -11.04 -3.57
N THR A 27 -2.19 -11.66 -2.65
CA THR A 27 -1.43 -12.88 -2.97
C THR A 27 -2.27 -14.14 -2.89
N ASP A 28 -3.14 -14.24 -1.88
CA ASP A 28 -3.77 -15.49 -1.48
C ASP A 28 -5.30 -15.46 -1.62
N GLN A 29 -5.89 -14.30 -1.98
CA GLN A 29 -7.36 -14.09 -2.02
C GLN A 29 -8.03 -14.44 -0.68
N ARG A 30 -7.35 -14.10 0.43
CA ARG A 30 -7.79 -14.39 1.79
C ARG A 30 -7.80 -13.14 2.65
N PHE A 31 -8.81 -13.07 3.52
CA PHE A 31 -8.90 -12.07 4.57
C PHE A 31 -8.82 -12.72 5.95
N ARG A 32 -8.11 -12.09 6.88
CA ARG A 32 -8.13 -12.44 8.31
C ARG A 32 -8.58 -11.24 9.12
N GLN A 33 -9.53 -11.46 10.03
CA GLN A 33 -10.08 -10.37 10.84
C GLN A 33 -9.15 -9.99 12.01
N GLN A 34 -8.46 -10.98 12.58
CA GLN A 34 -7.41 -10.77 13.57
C GLN A 34 -6.06 -10.86 12.86
N HIS A 35 -5.25 -9.81 13.03
CA HIS A 35 -3.87 -9.77 12.58
C HIS A 35 -3.00 -9.42 13.78
N ASP A 36 -1.97 -10.24 13.98
CA ASP A 36 -0.88 -9.88 14.88
C ASP A 36 -0.16 -8.65 14.34
N LEU A 37 0.47 -7.89 15.24
CA LEU A 37 1.30 -6.77 14.84
C LEU A 37 2.43 -7.27 13.95
N THR A 38 2.60 -6.66 12.77
CA THR A 38 3.75 -6.94 11.91
C THR A 38 5.03 -6.51 12.63
N ILE A 39 5.88 -7.48 12.98
CA ILE A 39 7.19 -7.23 13.58
C ILE A 39 8.21 -7.19 12.44
N GLY A 40 8.81 -6.03 12.19
CA GLY A 40 9.76 -5.86 11.09
C GLY A 40 9.07 -5.74 9.73
N VAL A 41 9.24 -6.75 8.85
CA VAL A 41 8.76 -6.73 7.46
C VAL A 41 8.30 -8.13 7.03
N GLU A 42 7.13 -8.20 6.41
CA GLU A 42 6.62 -9.40 5.74
C GLU A 42 6.81 -9.30 4.22
N PHE A 43 7.02 -10.44 3.56
CA PHE A 43 7.25 -10.52 2.13
C PHE A 43 6.19 -11.35 1.43
N GLY A 44 5.63 -10.82 0.35
CA GLY A 44 4.79 -11.56 -0.60
C GLY A 44 5.26 -11.35 -2.03
N SER A 45 4.90 -12.27 -2.92
CA SER A 45 5.13 -12.07 -4.35
C SER A 45 4.05 -12.70 -5.19
N ARG A 46 3.69 -12.05 -6.29
CA ARG A 46 2.72 -12.55 -7.26
C ARG A 46 3.14 -12.15 -8.66
N THR A 47 3.05 -13.09 -9.60
CA THR A 47 3.20 -12.80 -11.02
C THR A 47 1.85 -12.42 -11.60
N VAL A 48 1.80 -11.25 -12.24
CA VAL A 48 0.62 -10.69 -12.91
C VAL A 48 0.92 -10.47 -14.38
N LYS A 49 -0.12 -10.42 -15.22
CA LYS A 49 0.01 -10.14 -16.66
C LYS A 49 -0.48 -8.72 -16.93
N ILE A 50 0.43 -7.84 -17.38
CA ILE A 50 0.15 -6.43 -17.69
C ILE A 50 0.66 -6.16 -19.10
N ASN A 51 -0.20 -5.63 -19.98
CA ASN A 51 0.11 -5.39 -21.40
C ASN A 51 0.78 -6.60 -22.06
N GLU A 52 0.19 -7.78 -21.83
CA GLU A 52 0.66 -9.10 -22.29
C GLU A 52 1.98 -9.61 -21.72
N LYS A 53 2.67 -8.82 -20.90
CA LYS A 53 3.94 -9.20 -20.26
C LYS A 53 3.69 -9.75 -18.87
N ASN A 54 4.38 -10.85 -18.53
CA ASN A 54 4.40 -11.36 -17.17
C ASN A 54 5.34 -10.52 -16.31
N ILE A 55 4.80 -9.83 -15.31
CA ILE A 55 5.54 -9.01 -14.35
C ILE A 55 5.46 -9.70 -13.00
N LYS A 56 6.62 -9.95 -12.37
CA LYS A 56 6.67 -10.44 -10.99
C LYS A 56 6.70 -9.24 -10.05
N LEU A 57 5.65 -9.09 -9.24
CA LEU A 57 5.62 -8.14 -8.15
C LEU A 57 6.20 -8.82 -6.91
N GLN A 58 7.22 -8.19 -6.32
CA GLN A 58 7.73 -8.50 -5.00
C GLN A 58 7.28 -7.39 -4.07
N ILE A 59 6.64 -7.73 -2.96
CA ILE A 59 5.96 -6.77 -2.11
C ILE A 59 6.46 -6.95 -0.68
N TRP A 60 6.91 -5.86 -0.08
CA TRP A 60 7.37 -5.80 1.29
C TRP A 60 6.34 -5.03 2.12
N ASP A 61 5.60 -5.73 2.98
CA ASP A 61 4.71 -5.13 3.97
C ASP A 61 5.52 -4.71 5.18
N THR A 62 5.47 -3.42 5.53
CA THR A 62 6.32 -2.86 6.57
C THR A 62 5.57 -2.66 7.87
N ALA A 63 6.24 -2.82 9.01
CA ALA A 63 5.68 -2.43 10.29
C ALA A 63 5.23 -0.95 10.28
N GLY A 64 4.00 -0.70 10.73
CA GLY A 64 3.44 0.65 10.85
C GLY A 64 3.78 1.36 12.16
N GLN A 65 4.66 0.77 12.98
CA GLN A 65 5.08 1.32 14.27
C GLN A 65 6.43 2.03 14.14
N GLU A 66 6.55 3.16 14.83
CA GLU A 66 7.74 4.00 14.76
C GLU A 66 9.01 3.29 15.23
N SER A 67 8.89 2.40 16.21
CA SER A 67 10.00 1.63 16.78
C SER A 67 10.71 0.74 15.75
N PHE A 68 10.11 0.48 14.59
CA PHE A 68 10.69 -0.32 13.50
C PHE A 68 11.12 0.49 12.27
N LYS A 69 11.12 1.83 12.35
CA LYS A 69 11.48 2.72 11.22
C LYS A 69 12.87 2.49 10.67
N SER A 70 13.87 2.19 11.51
CA SER A 70 15.26 1.95 11.07
C SER A 70 15.38 0.72 10.17
N ILE A 71 14.64 -0.35 10.48
CA ILE A 71 14.58 -1.59 9.69
C ILE A 71 13.92 -1.31 8.34
N THR A 72 12.88 -0.47 8.35
CA THR A 72 12.04 -0.19 7.18
C THR A 72 12.76 0.59 6.08
N ARG A 73 13.68 1.50 6.44
CA ARG A 73 14.42 2.34 5.46
C ARG A 73 15.16 1.56 4.38
N SER A 74 15.70 0.38 4.74
CA SER A 74 16.42 -0.48 3.78
C SER A 74 15.53 -0.98 2.63
N TYR A 75 14.20 -1.04 2.83
CA TYR A 75 13.26 -1.55 1.85
C TYR A 75 12.80 -0.49 0.84
N TYR A 76 12.93 0.81 1.14
CA TYR A 76 12.59 1.89 0.20
C TYR A 76 13.52 1.91 -1.01
N ARG A 77 14.80 1.62 -0.82
CA ARG A 77 15.80 1.67 -1.89
C ARG A 77 15.47 0.67 -3.00
N GLY A 78 15.41 1.16 -4.24
CA GLY A 78 15.12 0.36 -5.42
C GLY A 78 13.66 -0.09 -5.55
N ALA A 79 12.75 0.45 -4.74
CA ALA A 79 11.32 0.27 -4.97
C ALA A 79 10.86 1.03 -6.22
N ALA A 80 10.12 0.32 -7.06
CA ALA A 80 9.47 0.86 -8.25
C ALA A 80 8.09 1.46 -7.90
N GLY A 81 7.45 0.94 -6.84
CA GLY A 81 6.15 1.41 -6.38
C GLY A 81 6.01 1.42 -4.86
N ALA A 82 5.20 2.33 -4.34
CA ALA A 82 4.79 2.38 -2.94
C ALA A 82 3.27 2.45 -2.82
N LEU A 83 2.71 1.57 -1.98
CA LEU A 83 1.32 1.63 -1.56
C LEU A 83 1.27 2.37 -0.22
N LEU A 84 0.75 3.59 -0.23
CA LEU A 84 0.62 4.44 0.94
C LEU A 84 -0.80 4.31 1.49
N VAL A 85 -0.95 3.63 2.64
CA VAL A 85 -2.26 3.18 3.12
C VAL A 85 -2.71 3.95 4.35
N TYR A 86 -3.96 4.42 4.36
CA TYR A 86 -4.66 4.91 5.55
C TYR A 86 -5.98 4.17 5.76
N ASP A 87 -6.59 4.37 6.93
CA ASP A 87 -7.88 3.81 7.31
C ASP A 87 -8.96 4.89 7.22
N ILE A 88 -9.96 4.72 6.34
CA ILE A 88 -11.00 5.73 6.14
C ILE A 88 -11.84 5.99 7.41
N THR A 89 -11.81 5.07 8.38
CA THR A 89 -12.54 5.17 9.64
C THR A 89 -11.72 5.83 10.75
N ARG A 90 -10.46 6.21 10.48
CA ARG A 90 -9.54 6.81 11.46
C ARG A 90 -8.80 8.00 10.87
N LYS A 91 -9.32 9.22 11.15
CA LYS A 91 -8.76 10.49 10.63
C LYS A 91 -7.28 10.70 10.96
N GLU A 92 -6.84 10.25 12.12
CA GLU A 92 -5.43 10.34 12.54
C GLU A 92 -4.47 9.68 11.53
N THR A 93 -4.83 8.50 11.00
CA THR A 93 -3.99 7.78 10.02
C THR A 93 -3.86 8.52 8.70
N PHE A 94 -4.86 9.33 8.35
CA PHE A 94 -4.82 10.21 7.20
C PHE A 94 -3.92 11.42 7.46
N ASN A 95 -3.99 12.02 8.64
CA ASN A 95 -3.13 13.15 9.02
C ASN A 95 -1.64 12.79 9.02
N HIS A 96 -1.30 11.51 9.26
CA HIS A 96 0.07 11.01 9.21
C HIS A 96 0.61 10.72 7.80
N LEU A 97 -0.22 10.82 6.75
CA LEU A 97 0.20 10.54 5.37
C LEU A 97 1.38 11.40 4.90
N THR A 98 1.41 12.68 5.26
CA THR A 98 2.50 13.59 4.88
C THR A 98 3.85 13.06 5.32
N ARG A 99 3.95 12.58 6.56
CA ARG A 99 5.17 12.00 7.11
C ARG A 99 5.59 10.74 6.36
N TRP A 100 4.66 9.83 6.09
CA TRP A 100 4.96 8.61 5.33
C TRP A 100 5.39 8.91 3.90
N LEU A 101 4.76 9.88 3.25
CA LEU A 101 5.12 10.31 1.91
C LEU A 101 6.51 10.96 1.86
N GLU A 102 6.86 11.77 2.86
CA GLU A 102 8.21 12.31 3.01
C GLU A 102 9.25 11.19 3.15
N GLU A 103 8.97 10.15 3.94
CA GLU A 103 9.87 8.99 4.06
C GLU A 103 10.10 8.28 2.72
N VAL A 104 9.04 8.10 1.92
CA VAL A 104 9.15 7.53 0.56
C VAL A 104 10.06 8.39 -0.31
N ARG A 105 9.80 9.70 -0.35
CA ARG A 105 10.54 10.63 -1.22
C ARG A 105 12.00 10.78 -0.81
N GLN A 106 12.31 10.70 0.48
CA GLN A 106 13.68 10.84 0.99
C GLN A 106 14.52 9.57 0.82
N ASN A 107 13.91 8.38 0.91
CA ASN A 107 14.64 7.10 0.96
C ASN A 107 14.43 6.23 -0.29
N GLY A 108 13.44 6.56 -1.12
CA GLY A 108 13.08 5.85 -2.35
C GLY A 108 13.82 6.35 -3.59
N ASN A 109 13.48 5.77 -4.75
CA ASN A 109 13.87 6.29 -6.05
C ASN A 109 13.06 7.57 -6.35
N PRO A 110 13.65 8.66 -6.90
CA PRO A 110 12.90 9.81 -7.40
C PRO A 110 11.71 9.47 -8.31
N ASP A 111 11.81 8.39 -9.09
CA ASP A 111 10.76 7.94 -10.03
C ASP A 111 9.78 6.94 -9.41
N ILE A 112 9.76 6.78 -8.08
CA ILE A 112 8.86 5.83 -7.43
C ILE A 112 7.39 6.22 -7.64
N MET A 113 6.61 5.28 -8.17
CA MET A 113 5.16 5.47 -8.31
C MET A 113 4.48 5.26 -6.96
N VAL A 114 3.69 6.25 -6.52
CA VAL A 114 2.99 6.17 -5.24
C VAL A 114 1.48 6.10 -5.46
N MET A 115 0.88 5.04 -4.93
CA MET A 115 -0.57 4.82 -4.88
C MET A 115 -1.06 5.07 -3.45
N LEU A 116 -1.85 6.12 -3.27
CA LEU A 116 -2.59 6.38 -2.04
C LEU A 116 -3.80 5.44 -1.97
N ILE A 117 -3.95 4.75 -0.83
CA ILE A 117 -5.01 3.80 -0.60
C ILE A 117 -5.81 4.19 0.65
N GLY A 118 -7.08 4.53 0.47
CA GLY A 118 -8.07 4.61 1.55
C GLY A 118 -8.68 3.23 1.81
N ASN A 119 -8.15 2.49 2.78
CA ASN A 119 -8.62 1.12 3.06
C ASN A 119 -9.82 1.11 4.02
N LYS A 120 -10.52 -0.04 4.05
CA LYS A 120 -11.72 -0.32 4.85
C LYS A 120 -12.99 0.38 4.35
N ALA A 121 -13.11 0.54 3.03
CA ALA A 121 -14.31 1.08 2.37
C ALA A 121 -15.60 0.31 2.70
N ASP A 122 -15.51 -0.94 3.17
CA ASP A 122 -16.65 -1.71 3.66
C ASP A 122 -17.27 -1.16 4.96
N LEU A 123 -16.58 -0.26 5.66
CA LEU A 123 -17.02 0.35 6.92
C LEU A 123 -17.51 1.80 6.73
N ASP A 124 -18.23 2.07 5.64
CA ASP A 124 -18.66 3.41 5.23
C ASP A 124 -19.46 4.17 6.31
N SER A 125 -20.28 3.47 7.11
CA SER A 125 -21.03 4.06 8.23
C SER A 125 -20.14 4.62 9.35
N ARG A 126 -18.85 4.30 9.36
CA ARG A 126 -17.84 4.78 10.32
C ARG A 126 -16.81 5.70 9.66
N ARG A 127 -17.06 6.14 8.42
CA ARG A 127 -16.14 6.99 7.67
C ARG A 127 -15.86 8.30 8.40
N GLN A 128 -14.58 8.63 8.53
CA GLN A 128 -14.09 9.89 9.08
C GLN A 128 -13.29 10.71 8.06
N VAL A 129 -12.95 10.10 6.92
CA VAL A 129 -12.24 10.73 5.80
C VAL A 129 -13.10 10.57 4.56
N SER A 130 -13.51 11.69 3.96
CA SER A 130 -14.29 11.64 2.73
C SER A 130 -13.41 11.22 1.54
N THR A 131 -14.03 10.66 0.51
CA THR A 131 -13.31 10.27 -0.71
C THR A 131 -12.66 11.48 -1.37
N GLU A 132 -13.32 12.63 -1.35
CA GLU A 132 -12.82 13.90 -1.89
C GLU A 132 -11.57 14.40 -1.14
N GLU A 133 -11.46 14.14 0.18
CA GLU A 133 -10.25 14.46 0.93
C GLU A 133 -9.04 13.63 0.45
N GLY A 134 -9.26 12.33 0.19
CA GLY A 134 -8.25 11.44 -0.38
C GLY A 134 -7.83 11.85 -1.79
N GLU A 135 -8.80 12.12 -2.66
CA GLU A 135 -8.56 12.62 -4.02
C GLU A 135 -7.78 13.93 -4.04
N ARG A 136 -8.18 14.89 -3.19
CA ARG A 136 -7.49 16.18 -3.08
C ARG A 136 -6.04 15.99 -2.63
N PHE A 137 -5.81 15.21 -1.57
CA PHE A 137 -4.44 14.94 -1.09
C PHE A 137 -3.58 14.28 -2.17
N ALA A 138 -4.12 13.29 -2.89
CA ALA A 138 -3.41 12.62 -3.97
C ALA A 138 -3.08 13.58 -5.11
N LYS A 139 -4.05 14.40 -5.55
CA LYS A 139 -3.84 15.39 -6.60
C LYS A 139 -2.79 16.43 -6.24
N GLU A 140 -2.84 16.99 -5.03
CA GLU A 140 -1.88 17.98 -4.53
C GLU A 140 -0.45 17.41 -4.45
N ASN A 141 -0.32 16.10 -4.26
CA ASN A 141 0.97 15.42 -4.13
C ASN A 141 1.38 14.62 -5.38
N GLY A 142 0.61 14.66 -6.46
CA GLY A 142 0.91 13.90 -7.69
C GLY A 142 0.88 12.37 -7.49
N LEU A 143 -0.05 11.86 -6.68
CA LEU A 143 -0.22 10.44 -6.39
C LEU A 143 -1.42 9.88 -7.17
N ILE A 144 -1.43 8.57 -7.39
CA ILE A 144 -2.65 7.85 -7.80
C ILE A 144 -3.48 7.57 -6.54
N PHE A 145 -4.81 7.49 -6.65
CA PHE A 145 -5.68 7.23 -5.51
C PHE A 145 -6.76 6.20 -5.82
N LEU A 146 -6.96 5.27 -4.87
CA LEU A 146 -8.11 4.37 -4.83
C LEU A 146 -8.56 4.14 -3.38
N GLU A 147 -9.87 4.01 -3.18
CA GLU A 147 -10.38 3.36 -1.98
C GLU A 147 -10.45 1.84 -2.17
N THR A 148 -10.16 1.09 -1.12
CA THR A 148 -10.13 -0.38 -1.14
C THR A 148 -10.82 -0.97 0.08
N SER A 149 -11.17 -2.25 -0.03
CA SER A 149 -11.46 -3.09 1.14
C SER A 149 -10.71 -4.41 1.02
N ALA A 150 -9.73 -4.60 1.89
CA ALA A 150 -9.07 -5.89 2.05
C ALA A 150 -10.06 -7.01 2.45
N LYS A 151 -11.18 -6.67 3.10
CA LYS A 151 -12.19 -7.63 3.54
C LYS A 151 -13.04 -8.17 2.40
N THR A 152 -13.44 -7.30 1.47
CA THR A 152 -14.34 -7.66 0.35
C THR A 152 -13.62 -7.85 -0.98
N ALA A 153 -12.30 -7.68 -1.01
CA ALA A 153 -11.47 -7.59 -2.22
C ALA A 153 -11.70 -6.33 -3.07
N PHE A 154 -12.58 -5.42 -2.65
CA PHE A 154 -12.92 -4.23 -3.43
C PHE A 154 -11.65 -3.42 -3.77
N ASN A 155 -11.42 -3.21 -5.07
CA ASN A 155 -10.27 -2.52 -5.67
C ASN A 155 -8.88 -3.02 -5.28
N VAL A 156 -8.74 -4.13 -4.55
CA VAL A 156 -7.43 -4.62 -4.11
C VAL A 156 -6.54 -4.96 -5.31
N GLU A 157 -7.04 -5.76 -6.26
CA GLU A 157 -6.29 -6.10 -7.49
C GLU A 157 -5.88 -4.84 -8.26
N GLN A 158 -6.82 -3.90 -8.42
CA GLN A 158 -6.60 -2.67 -9.19
C GLN A 158 -5.52 -1.79 -8.56
N ALA A 159 -5.48 -1.69 -7.23
CA ALA A 159 -4.46 -0.92 -6.52
C ALA A 159 -3.05 -1.40 -6.83
N PHE A 160 -2.80 -2.71 -6.87
CA PHE A 160 -1.48 -3.26 -7.21
C PHE A 160 -1.16 -3.15 -8.71
N LEU A 161 -2.14 -3.37 -9.59
CA LEU A 161 -1.92 -3.36 -11.04
C LEU A 161 -1.73 -1.94 -11.61
N GLN A 162 -2.47 -0.93 -11.11
CA GLN A 162 -2.34 0.45 -11.59
C GLN A 162 -1.02 1.10 -11.18
N THR A 163 -0.42 0.69 -10.06
CA THR A 163 0.94 1.13 -9.69
C THR A 163 2.01 0.59 -10.65
N SER A 164 1.69 -0.42 -11.46
CA SER A 164 2.64 -1.10 -12.36
C SER A 164 2.61 -0.57 -13.80
N GLN A 165 1.80 0.46 -14.07
CA GLN A 165 1.61 1.03 -15.41
C GLN A 165 2.63 2.12 -15.73
#